data_AF-A0A150H236-F1
#
_entry.id   AF-A0A150H236-F1
#
_cell.length_a   1.000
_cell.length_b   1.000
_cell.length_c   1.000
_cell.angle_alpha   90.00
_cell.angle_beta   90.00
_cell.angle_gamma   90.00
#
_symmetry.space_group_name_H-M   'P 1'
#
loop_
_entity.id
_entity.type
_entity.pdbx_description
1 polymer ?
#
loop_
_entity_poly.entity_id
_entity_poly.type
_entity_poly.pdbx_seq_one_letter_code
_entity_poly.pdbx_strand_id
1 'polypeptide(L)' 'MAGMGLSSQTARCYDWYMDYLKCMDESKAPTIATRREECMEWLEDYNECLHRDKERTRRQLVERERLKQLSGGPAKHGGH' A
#
# COMPACT_ATOMS: atom_id res chain seq x y z
N MET A 1 10.44 12.92 0.36
CA MET A 1 10.03 14.15 1.07
C MET A 1 8.65 13.90 1.66
N ALA A 2 8.60 13.61 2.97
CA ALA A 2 7.36 13.42 3.70
C ALA A 2 7.04 14.74 4.43
N GLY A 3 5.87 15.32 4.19
CA GLY A 3 5.35 16.38 5.06
C GLY A 3 4.62 17.53 4.39
N MET A 4 4.99 17.96 3.17
CA MET A 4 4.32 19.12 2.54
C MET A 4 4.19 18.92 1.04
N GLY A 5 2.96 18.71 0.57
CA GLY A 5 2.62 18.73 -0.85
C GLY A 5 2.48 20.16 -1.35
N LEU A 6 2.86 20.40 -2.62
CA LEU A 6 2.82 21.67 -3.36
C LEU A 6 1.40 22.20 -3.68
N SER A 7 0.42 21.86 -2.88
CA SER A 7 -0.94 22.41 -2.95
C SER A 7 -1.50 22.42 -1.54
N SER A 8 -2.39 23.36 -1.20
CA SER A 8 -3.03 23.52 0.12
C SER A 8 -3.92 22.35 0.59
N GLN A 9 -3.63 21.15 0.13
CA GLN A 9 -4.34 19.91 0.37
C GLN A 9 -3.42 19.02 1.21
N THR A 10 -3.97 18.45 2.28
CA THR A 10 -3.29 17.48 3.15
C THR A 10 -2.54 16.45 2.31
N ALA A 11 -1.32 16.08 2.75
CA ALA A 11 -0.51 15.10 2.04
C ALA A 11 -1.32 13.80 1.84
N ARG A 12 -1.18 13.17 0.66
CA ARG A 12 -1.97 11.98 0.28
C ARG A 12 -1.96 10.83 1.30
N CYS A 13 -0.94 10.75 2.16
CA CYS A 13 -0.79 9.72 3.18
C CYS A 13 -0.92 10.24 4.62
N TYR A 14 -1.48 11.45 4.79
CA TYR A 14 -1.56 12.13 6.09
C TYR A 14 -2.37 11.32 7.12
N ASP A 15 -3.50 10.74 6.72
CA ASP A 15 -4.37 10.00 7.66
C ASP A 15 -3.66 8.76 8.23
N TRP A 16 -3.00 7.96 7.39
CA TRP A 16 -2.18 6.82 7.84
C TRP A 16 -1.02 7.26 8.75
N TYR A 17 -0.40 8.41 8.47
CA TYR A 17 0.62 8.96 9.36
C TYR A 17 0.04 9.33 10.72
N MET A 18 -1.14 9.96 10.75
CA MET A 18 -1.83 10.29 11.99
C MET A 18 -2.22 9.05 12.79
N ASP A 19 -2.64 7.97 12.14
CA ASP A 19 -2.98 6.72 12.82
C ASP A 19 -1.73 6.03 13.40
N TYR A 20 -0.61 6.03 12.67
CA TYR A 20 0.67 5.60 13.22
C TYR A 20 1.09 6.41 14.45
N LEU A 21 0.96 7.74 14.41
CA LEU A 21 1.26 8.61 15.57
C LEU A 21 0.33 8.34 16.76
N LYS A 22 -0.98 8.15 16.52
CA LYS A 22 -1.92 7.76 17.58
C LYS A 22 -1.57 6.42 18.19
N CYS A 23 -1.03 5.49 17.40
CA CYS A 23 -0.59 4.20 17.91
C CYS A 23 0.67 4.35 18.78
N MET A 24 1.63 5.14 18.32
CA MET A 24 2.91 5.38 19.00
C MET A 24 2.83 6.26 20.26
N ASP A 25 1.62 6.66 20.68
CA ASP A 25 1.38 7.44 21.88
C ASP A 25 1.99 6.76 23.11
N GLU A 26 2.76 7.54 23.87
CA GLU A 26 3.50 7.07 25.05
C GLU A 26 2.58 6.56 26.15
N SER A 27 1.30 6.97 26.14
CA SER A 27 0.28 6.49 27.08
C SER A 27 -0.05 5.00 26.93
N LYS A 28 0.24 4.39 25.77
CA LYS A 28 -0.21 3.03 25.42
C LYS A 28 0.73 1.91 25.85
N ALA A 29 2.04 2.16 25.93
CA ALA A 29 3.02 1.16 26.35
C ALA A 29 4.32 1.79 26.88
N PRO A 30 5.06 1.10 27.77
CA PRO A 30 6.11 1.71 28.61
C PRO A 30 7.40 2.03 27.86
N THR A 31 7.71 1.35 26.76
CA THR A 31 8.95 1.56 26.01
C THR A 31 8.69 1.86 24.55
N ILE A 32 9.63 2.57 23.90
CA ILE A 32 9.57 2.85 22.46
C ILE A 32 9.66 1.54 21.65
N ALA A 33 10.44 0.56 22.13
CA ALA A 33 10.59 -0.73 21.45
C ALA A 33 9.26 -1.48 21.39
N THR A 34 8.56 -1.60 22.53
CA THR A 34 7.24 -2.25 22.60
C THR A 34 6.19 -1.53 21.77
N ARG A 35 6.16 -0.18 21.83
CA ARG A 35 5.23 0.60 20.97
C ARG A 35 5.50 0.38 19.49
N ARG A 36 6.77 0.36 19.09
CA ARG A 36 7.14 0.13 17.69
C ARG A 36 6.68 -1.23 17.20
N GLU A 37 6.88 -2.28 17.99
CA GLU A 37 6.44 -3.64 17.68
C GLU A 37 4.91 -3.72 17.52
N GLU A 38 4.15 -3.17 18.47
CA GLU A 38 2.69 -3.14 18.43
C GLU A 38 2.14 -2.29 17.27
N CYS A 39 2.84 -1.21 16.91
CA CYS A 39 2.43 -0.29 15.86
C CYS A 39 3.02 -0.60 14.48
N MET A 40 3.66 -1.77 14.30
CA MET A 40 4.27 -2.15 13.03
C MET A 40 3.26 -2.17 11.88
N GLU A 41 2.04 -2.63 12.11
CA GLU A 41 0.98 -2.67 11.07
C GLU A 41 0.66 -1.26 10.54
N TRP A 42 0.48 -0.28 11.44
CA TRP A 42 0.25 1.12 11.05
C TRP A 42 1.43 1.72 10.29
N LEU A 43 2.65 1.36 10.69
CA LEU A 43 3.86 1.76 9.98
C LEU A 43 3.92 1.14 8.58
N GLU A 44 3.54 -0.13 8.44
CA GLU A 44 3.46 -0.79 7.14
C GLU A 44 2.44 -0.13 6.22
N ASP A 45 1.25 0.23 6.72
CA ASP A 45 0.22 0.89 5.93
C ASP A 45 0.65 2.30 5.48
N TYR A 46 1.29 3.05 6.37
CA TYR A 46 1.87 4.35 6.00
C TYR A 46 2.93 4.20 4.89
N ASN A 47 3.81 3.21 5.01
CA ASN A 47 4.82 2.92 3.98
C ASN A 47 4.20 2.40 2.68
N GLU A 48 3.16 1.57 2.74
CA GLU A 48 2.39 1.12 1.58
C GLU A 48 1.81 2.33 0.85
N CYS A 49 1.20 3.29 1.55
CA CYS A 49 0.62 4.46 0.91
C CYS A 49 1.68 5.29 0.16
N LEU A 50 2.88 5.41 0.72
CA LEU A 50 4.00 6.15 0.15
C LEU A 50 4.58 5.47 -1.10
N HIS A 51 4.76 4.15 -1.07
CA HIS A 51 5.54 3.42 -2.09
C HIS A 51 4.67 2.60 -3.06
N ARG A 52 3.46 2.22 -2.63
CA ARG A 52 2.48 1.40 -3.36
C ARG A 52 3.06 0.07 -3.85
N ASP A 53 3.97 -0.52 -3.10
CA ASP A 53 4.66 -1.75 -3.52
C ASP A 53 3.72 -2.96 -3.53
N LYS A 54 2.88 -3.09 -2.50
CA LYS A 54 1.83 -4.13 -2.43
C LYS A 54 0.86 -3.98 -3.61
N GLU A 55 0.37 -2.77 -3.89
CA GLU A 55 -0.52 -2.49 -5.03
C GLU A 55 0.15 -2.72 -6.39
N ARG A 56 1.42 -2.32 -6.57
CA ARG A 56 2.18 -2.56 -7.81
C ARG A 56 2.30 -4.06 -8.08
N THR A 57 2.63 -4.83 -7.05
CA THR A 57 2.75 -6.29 -7.14
C THR A 57 1.42 -6.92 -7.51
N ARG A 58 0.33 -6.51 -6.86
CA ARG A 58 -1.03 -6.99 -7.15
C ARG A 58 -1.41 -6.73 -8.61
N ARG A 59 -1.17 -5.52 -9.12
CA ARG A 59 -1.43 -5.19 -10.54
C ARG A 59 -0.64 -6.07 -11.50
N GLN A 60 0.65 -6.27 -11.23
CA GLN A 60 1.50 -7.12 -12.07
C GLN A 60 1.00 -8.58 -12.11
N LEU A 61 0.53 -9.12 -10.98
CA LEU A 61 -0.04 -10.47 -10.94
C LEU A 61 -1.34 -10.57 -11.75
N VAL A 62 -2.23 -9.60 -11.60
CA VAL A 62 -3.49 -9.54 -12.36
C VAL A 62 -3.22 -9.41 -13.86
N GLU A 63 -2.33 -8.52 -14.27
CA GLU A 63 -1.99 -8.35 -15.69
C GLU A 63 -1.28 -9.57 -16.28
N ARG A 64 -0.41 -10.22 -15.52
CA ARG A 64 0.22 -11.48 -15.95
C ARG A 64 -0.83 -12.55 -16.23
N GLU A 65 -1.82 -12.69 -15.36
CA GLU A 65 -2.87 -13.68 -15.53
C GLU A 65 -3.80 -13.33 -16.70
N ARG A 66 -4.13 -12.04 -16.84
CA ARG A 66 -4.87 -11.53 -18.00
C ARG A 66 -4.17 -11.87 -19.31
N LEU A 67 -2.85 -11.67 -19.39
CA LEU A 67 -2.07 -11.99 -20.59
C LEU A 67 -2.08 -13.49 -20.90
N LYS A 68 -1.99 -14.36 -19.89
CA LYS A 68 -2.10 -15.81 -20.10
C LYS A 68 -3.45 -16.20 -20.69
N GLN A 69 -4.55 -15.64 -20.17
CA GLN A 69 -5.90 -15.90 -20.69
C GLN A 69 -6.07 -15.42 -22.13
N LEU A 70 -5.48 -14.28 -22.49
CA LEU A 70 -5.47 -13.79 -23.87
C LEU A 70 -4.64 -14.68 -24.81
N SER A 71 -3.50 -15.19 -24.34
CA SER A 71 -2.64 -16.09 -25.13
C SER A 71 -3.17 -17.53 -25.23
N GLY A 72 -4.01 -17.95 -24.28
CA GLY A 72 -4.57 -19.31 -24.19
C GLY A 72 -6.05 -19.43 -24.55
N GLY A 73 -6.71 -18.33 -24.93
CA GLY A 73 -8.07 -18.37 -25.47
C GLY A 73 -8.12 -19.18 -26.77
N PRO A 74 -9.19 -19.96 -27.03
CA PRO A 74 -9.26 -20.81 -28.21
C PRO A 74 -8.99 -19.97 -29.46
N ALA A 75 -8.06 -20.43 -30.30
CA ALA A 75 -7.90 -19.92 -31.65
C ALA A 75 -9.30 -19.82 -32.25
N LYS A 76 -9.75 -18.60 -32.57
CA LYS A 76 -11.03 -18.42 -33.24
C LYS A 76 -10.96 -19.27 -34.51
N HIS A 77 -11.73 -20.34 -34.52
CA HIS A 77 -11.98 -21.15 -35.70
C HIS A 77 -12.81 -20.28 -36.65
N GLY A 78 -12.13 -19.40 -37.38
CA GLY A 78 -12.67 -18.73 -38.55
C GLY A 78 -12.71 -19.75 -39.68
N GLY A 79 -13.74 -20.61 -39.64
CA GLY A 79 -14.09 -21.51 -40.74
C GLY A 79 -15.24 -20.92 -41.55
N HIS A 80 -15.05 -21.00 -42.87
CA HIS A 80 -15.93 -20.66 -44.00
C HIS A 80 -16.06 -19.20 -44.42
#